data_AF-A0A8J8E1D6-F1
#
_entry.id   AF-A0A8J8E1D6-F1
#
_cell.length_a   1.000
_cell.length_b   1.000
_cell.length_c   1.000
_cell.angle_alpha   90.00
_cell.angle_beta   90.00
_cell.angle_gamma   90.00
#
_symmetry.space_group_name_H-M   'P 1'
#
loop_
_entity.id
_entity.type
_entity.pdbx_description
1 polymer ?
#
loop_
_entity_poly.entity_id
_entity_poly.type
_entity_poly.pdbx_seq_one_letter_code
_entity_poly.pdbx_strand_id
1 'polypeptide(L)'
;MKITVKPRRGWRRVTFRVPDEALERIEELCERYGFRLDEALRIILLHDYVDDGVDVDEKAFEKLEKEIDALEKELYKLEGKWSSLKFRSYYIALDNQNLGIQLSGMIAENKRLRKVLGKEERDFSEVKELIHYYMAFGDKD
;
A
#
# COMPACT_ATOMS: atom_id res chain seq x y z
N MET A 1 2.14 24.10 32.02
CA MET A 1 2.92 22.83 31.86
C MET A 1 4.40 23.08 31.50
N LYS A 2 5.33 22.13 31.78
CA LYS A 2 6.74 22.20 31.34
C LYS A 2 7.02 21.19 30.22
N ILE A 3 7.45 21.65 29.05
CA ILE A 3 7.83 20.81 27.91
C ILE A 3 9.35 20.82 27.80
N THR A 4 9.99 19.65 27.79
CA THR A 4 11.45 19.56 27.62
C THR A 4 11.79 18.93 26.29
N VAL A 5 12.48 19.68 25.43
CA VAL A 5 12.89 19.24 24.11
C VAL A 5 14.38 18.88 24.13
N LYS A 6 14.72 17.75 23.52
CA LYS A 6 16.10 17.30 23.33
C LYS A 6 16.51 17.50 21.86
N PRO A 7 17.58 18.24 21.57
CA PRO A 7 18.03 18.44 20.20
C PRO A 7 18.63 17.16 19.60
N ARG A 8 18.54 17.04 18.27
CA ARG A 8 19.09 15.91 17.51
C ARG A 8 20.63 15.94 17.43
N ARG A 9 21.26 17.11 17.61
CA ARG A 9 22.71 17.31 17.79
C ARG A 9 22.97 18.24 18.98
N GLY A 10 23.82 17.84 19.92
CA GLY A 10 24.15 18.58 21.15
C GLY A 10 23.53 18.01 22.43
N TRP A 11 23.94 18.52 23.60
CA TRP A 11 23.55 18.01 24.94
C TRP A 11 22.62 18.94 25.74
N ARG A 12 22.34 20.16 25.27
CA ARG A 12 21.50 21.10 26.02
C ARG A 12 20.02 20.77 25.83
N ARG A 13 19.37 20.38 26.93
CA ARG A 13 17.92 20.27 27.02
C ARG A 13 17.33 21.67 27.14
N VAL A 14 16.31 21.97 26.34
CA VAL A 14 15.57 23.24 26.43
C VAL A 14 14.22 22.94 27.06
N THR A 15 13.91 23.64 28.15
CA THR A 15 12.62 23.49 28.83
C THR A 15 11.79 24.75 28.59
N PHE A 16 10.65 24.57 27.92
CA PHE A 16 9.64 25.59 27.72
C PHE A 16 8.62 25.52 28.84
N ARG A 17 8.16 26.67 29.31
CA ARG A 17 7.01 26.76 30.20
C ARG A 17 5.84 27.31 29.40
N VAL A 18 4.86 26.46 29.15
CA VAL A 18 3.64 26.84 28.43
C VAL A 18 2.56 27.14 29.47
N PRO A 19 1.87 28.28 29.41
CA PRO A 19 0.70 28.57 30.25
C PRO A 19 -0.36 27.49 30.08
N ASP A 20 -1.08 27.17 31.15
CA ASP A 20 -2.07 26.09 31.11
C ASP A 20 -3.25 26.43 30.18
N GLU A 21 -3.73 27.69 30.19
CA GLU A 21 -4.74 28.19 29.25
C GLU A 21 -4.36 28.02 27.78
N ALA A 22 -3.07 28.21 27.44
CA ALA A 22 -2.60 28.05 26.08
C ALA A 22 -2.55 26.57 25.68
N LEU A 23 -2.23 25.68 26.61
CA LEU A 23 -2.22 24.25 26.37
C LEU A 23 -3.65 23.72 26.20
N GLU A 24 -4.58 24.12 27.05
CA GLU A 24 -6.01 23.76 26.95
C GLU A 24 -6.56 24.13 25.58
N ARG A 25 -6.27 25.34 25.10
CA ARG A 25 -6.70 25.77 23.77
C ARG A 25 -6.06 24.99 22.63
N ILE A 26 -4.81 24.56 22.78
CA ILE A 26 -4.15 23.68 21.81
C ILE A 26 -4.79 22.29 21.83
N GLU A 27 -5.10 21.75 23.01
CA GLU A 27 -5.78 20.47 23.17
C GLU A 27 -7.16 20.48 22.51
N GLU A 28 -7.97 21.51 22.75
CA GLU A 28 -9.28 21.68 22.11
C GLU A 28 -9.19 21.70 20.57
N LEU A 29 -8.17 22.37 20.02
CA LEU A 29 -7.94 22.41 18.58
C LEU A 29 -7.43 21.07 18.05
N CYS A 30 -6.56 20.39 18.79
CA CYS A 30 -6.06 19.07 18.44
C CYS A 30 -7.20 18.05 18.38
N GLU A 31 -8.10 18.06 19.36
CA GLU A 31 -9.28 17.19 19.36
C GLU A 31 -10.22 17.50 18.20
N ARG A 32 -10.47 18.78 17.94
CA ARG A 32 -11.37 19.22 16.87
C ARG A 32 -10.88 18.78 15.48
N TYR A 33 -9.58 18.89 15.23
CA TYR A 33 -8.99 18.61 13.91
C TYR A 33 -8.24 17.27 13.84
N GLY A 34 -8.35 16.43 14.88
CA GLY A 34 -7.77 15.08 14.89
C GLY A 34 -6.24 15.01 14.98
N PHE A 35 -5.59 16.07 15.48
CA PHE A 35 -4.14 16.07 15.69
C PHE A 35 -3.76 15.46 17.02
N ARG A 36 -2.57 14.84 17.06
CA ARG A 36 -1.95 14.47 18.32
C ARG A 36 -1.29 15.69 18.97
N LEU A 37 -1.53 15.89 20.25
CA LEU A 37 -0.96 17.03 21.01
C LEU A 37 0.57 17.11 20.90
N ASP A 38 1.27 15.97 20.96
CA ASP A 38 2.74 15.93 20.88
C ASP A 38 3.27 16.36 19.51
N GLU A 39 2.52 16.08 18.45
CA GLU A 39 2.84 16.46 17.08
C GLU A 39 2.54 17.93 16.83
N ALA A 40 1.39 18.42 17.29
CA ALA A 40 1.03 19.84 17.23
C ALA A 40 2.07 20.72 17.95
N LEU A 41 2.44 20.35 19.18
CA LEU A 41 3.49 21.05 19.95
C LEU A 41 4.83 21.03 19.21
N ARG A 42 5.16 19.92 18.54
CA ARG A 42 6.39 19.80 17.77
C ARG A 42 6.39 20.72 16.54
N ILE A 43 5.29 20.81 15.79
CA ILE A 43 5.14 21.70 14.65
C ILE A 43 5.27 23.16 15.09
N ILE A 44 4.55 23.54 16.16
CA ILE A 44 4.59 24.88 16.75
C ILE A 44 6.01 25.28 17.15
N LEU A 45 6.73 24.38 17.83
CA LEU A 45 8.08 24.65 18.34
C LEU A 45 9.17 24.60 17.26
N LEU A 46 8.96 23.86 16.16
CA LEU A 46 9.93 23.73 15.07
C LEU A 46 9.73 24.77 13.97
N HIS A 47 8.71 25.63 14.08
CA HIS A 47 8.35 26.62 13.06
C HIS A 47 8.17 25.99 11.67
N ASP A 48 7.74 24.72 11.62
CA ASP A 48 7.46 23.99 10.36
C ASP A 48 6.05 24.32 9.87
N TYR A 49 5.67 25.60 9.98
CA TYR A 49 4.45 26.10 9.37
C TYR A 49 4.68 26.16 7.86
N VAL A 50 3.66 25.80 7.09
CA VAL A 50 3.63 26.13 5.67
C VAL A 50 3.69 27.65 5.60
N ASP A 51 4.80 28.19 5.07
CA ASP A 51 5.07 29.63 4.97
C ASP A 51 3.81 30.39 4.52
N ASP A 52 3.45 31.41 5.29
CA ASP A 52 2.14 32.09 5.34
C ASP A 52 1.81 32.90 4.06
N GLY A 53 1.67 32.22 2.92
CA GLY A 53 1.22 32.79 1.65
C GLY A 53 -0.19 32.35 1.24
N VAL A 54 -0.84 31.52 2.04
CA VAL A 54 -2.18 30.99 1.79
C VAL A 54 -3.07 31.47 2.91
N ASP A 55 -4.11 32.24 2.60
CA ASP A 55 -5.21 32.52 3.54
C ASP A 55 -5.89 31.17 3.86
N VAL A 56 -5.36 30.45 4.85
CA VAL A 56 -5.93 29.18 5.31
C VAL A 56 -7.08 29.51 6.27
N ASP A 57 -8.22 29.87 5.69
CA ASP A 57 -9.45 30.05 6.45
C ASP A 57 -10.17 28.71 6.65
N GLU A 58 -11.11 28.68 7.60
CA GLU A 58 -11.91 27.47 7.92
C GLU A 58 -12.68 26.95 6.69
N LYS A 59 -12.99 27.83 5.73
CA LYS A 59 -13.64 27.47 4.46
C LYS A 59 -12.69 26.74 3.50
N ALA A 60 -11.41 27.09 3.47
CA ALA A 60 -10.41 26.39 2.68
C ALA A 60 -10.25 24.93 3.17
N PHE A 61 -10.24 24.72 4.49
CA PHE A 61 -10.25 23.38 5.08
C PHE A 61 -11.52 22.60 4.72
N GLU A 62 -12.70 23.22 4.88
CA GLU A 62 -13.98 22.56 4.54
C GLU A 62 -14.06 22.18 3.04
N LYS A 63 -13.46 23.00 2.16
CA LYS A 63 -13.37 22.69 0.72
C LYS A 63 -12.45 21.50 0.45
N LEU A 64 -11.28 21.46 1.11
CA LEU A 64 -10.33 20.36 0.98
C LEU A 64 -10.93 19.04 1.48
N GLU A 65 -11.62 19.05 2.62
CA GLU A 65 -12.32 17.85 3.13
C GLU A 65 -13.35 17.33 2.12
N LYS A 66 -14.16 18.21 1.53
CA LYS A 66 -15.14 17.82 0.50
C LYS A 66 -14.50 17.25 -0.77
N GLU A 67 -13.35 17.80 -1.18
CA GLU A 67 -12.59 17.29 -2.33
C GLU A 67 -12.01 15.89 -2.04
N ILE A 68 -11.45 15.68 -0.84
CA ILE A 68 -10.96 14.36 -0.40
C ILE A 68 -12.10 13.35 -0.38
N ASP A 69 -13.24 13.69 0.24
CA ASP A 69 -14.43 12.85 0.28
C ASP A 69 -14.95 12.45 -1.11
N ALA A 70 -14.88 13.37 -2.08
CA ALA A 70 -15.27 13.10 -3.46
C ALA A 70 -14.30 12.12 -4.13
N LEU A 71 -12.99 12.32 -3.94
CA LEU A 71 -11.95 11.44 -4.46
C LEU A 71 -12.04 10.02 -3.88
N GLU A 72 -12.30 9.89 -2.58
CA GLU A 72 -12.50 8.58 -1.94
C GLU A 72 -13.69 7.82 -2.54
N LYS A 73 -14.80 8.52 -2.81
CA LYS A 73 -15.98 7.91 -3.46
C LYS A 73 -15.69 7.48 -4.90
N GLU A 74 -14.89 8.25 -5.64
CA GLU A 74 -14.46 7.87 -6.99
C GLU A 74 -13.52 6.67 -6.96
N LEU A 75 -12.57 6.65 -6.03
CA LEU A 75 -11.67 5.52 -5.81
C LEU A 75 -12.46 4.25 -5.52
N TYR A 76 -13.42 4.30 -4.59
CA TYR A 76 -14.25 3.15 -4.24
C TYR A 76 -15.06 2.61 -5.44
N LYS A 77 -15.61 3.50 -6.28
CA LYS A 77 -16.28 3.11 -7.53
C LYS A 77 -15.31 2.45 -8.51
N LEU A 78 -14.10 2.97 -8.60
CA LEU A 78 -13.06 2.43 -9.47
C LEU A 78 -12.65 1.04 -8.98
N GLU A 79 -12.32 0.90 -7.70
CA GLU A 79 -12.01 -0.39 -7.06
C GLU A 79 -13.13 -1.40 -7.25
N GLY A 80 -14.39 -0.99 -7.09
CA GLY A 80 -15.55 -1.81 -7.38
C GLY A 80 -15.54 -2.35 -8.82
N LYS A 81 -15.24 -1.50 -9.82
CA LYS A 81 -15.14 -1.91 -11.23
C LYS A 81 -13.96 -2.87 -11.48
N TRP A 82 -12.80 -2.60 -10.89
CA TRP A 82 -11.59 -3.39 -11.09
C TRP A 82 -11.54 -4.67 -10.26
N SER A 83 -12.32 -4.78 -9.19
CA SER A 83 -12.38 -5.96 -8.33
C SER A 83 -12.69 -7.24 -9.12
N SER A 84 -13.73 -7.20 -9.96
CA SER A 84 -14.13 -8.31 -10.81
C SER A 84 -13.02 -8.75 -11.77
N LEU A 85 -12.27 -7.78 -12.33
CA LEU A 85 -11.14 -8.04 -13.20
C LEU A 85 -9.99 -8.70 -12.43
N LYS A 86 -9.66 -8.18 -11.24
CA LYS A 86 -8.63 -8.75 -10.35
C LYS A 86 -8.94 -10.20 -10.01
N PHE A 87 -10.16 -10.50 -9.58
CA PHE A 87 -10.59 -11.88 -9.30
C PHE A 87 -10.52 -12.76 -10.54
N ARG A 88 -11.05 -12.31 -11.67
CA ARG A 88 -11.04 -13.07 -12.92
C ARG A 88 -9.61 -13.38 -13.38
N SER A 89 -8.71 -12.40 -13.34
CA SER A 89 -7.30 -12.58 -13.68
C SER A 89 -6.60 -13.56 -12.76
N TYR A 90 -6.88 -13.51 -11.45
CA TYR A 90 -6.34 -14.46 -10.48
C TYR A 90 -6.80 -15.90 -10.76
N TYR A 91 -8.09 -16.12 -10.99
CA TYR A 91 -8.61 -17.45 -11.32
C TYR A 91 -8.06 -18.00 -12.63
N ILE A 92 -7.94 -17.17 -13.68
CA ILE A 92 -7.33 -17.58 -14.95
C ILE A 92 -5.89 -18.03 -14.74
N ALA A 93 -5.13 -17.30 -13.91
CA ALA A 93 -3.75 -17.67 -13.63
C ALA A 93 -3.65 -19.00 -12.85
N LEU A 94 -4.51 -19.19 -11.85
CA LEU A 94 -4.60 -20.45 -11.09
C LEU A 94 -4.98 -21.63 -12.00
N ASP A 95 -5.95 -21.44 -12.90
CA ASP A 95 -6.36 -22.45 -13.88
C ASP A 95 -5.21 -22.80 -14.83
N ASN A 96 -4.45 -21.81 -15.29
CA ASN A 96 -3.27 -22.03 -16.13
C ASN A 96 -2.17 -22.81 -15.41
N GLN A 97 -1.94 -22.57 -14.12
CA GLN A 97 -1.01 -23.37 -13.32
C GLN A 97 -1.47 -24.81 -13.19
N ASN A 98 -2.75 -25.04 -12.89
CA ASN A 98 -3.33 -26.38 -12.80
C ASN A 98 -3.19 -27.13 -14.13
N LEU A 99 -3.48 -26.48 -15.26
CA LEU A 99 -3.27 -27.03 -16.59
C LEU A 99 -1.79 -27.35 -16.84
N GLY A 100 -0.87 -26.47 -16.43
CA GLY A 100 0.57 -26.70 -16.55
C GLY A 100 1.06 -27.94 -15.80
N ILE A 101 0.54 -28.17 -14.59
CA ILE A 101 0.80 -29.38 -13.79
C ILE A 101 0.26 -30.63 -14.49
N GLN A 102 -0.98 -30.59 -14.97
CA GLN A 102 -1.59 -31.72 -15.67
C GLN A 102 -0.81 -32.09 -16.94
N LEU A 103 -0.47 -31.10 -17.77
CA LEU A 103 0.31 -31.30 -18.98
C LEU A 103 1.70 -31.87 -18.68
N SER A 104 2.35 -31.41 -17.61
CA SER A 104 3.64 -31.96 -17.17
C SER A 104 3.54 -33.45 -16.82
N GLY A 105 2.46 -33.84 -16.11
CA GLY A 105 2.16 -35.24 -15.82
C GLY A 105 1.95 -36.07 -17.08
N MET A 106 1.14 -35.57 -18.02
CA MET A 106 0.87 -36.26 -19.30
C MET A 106 2.12 -36.41 -20.16
N ILE A 107 3.01 -35.41 -20.18
CA ILE A 107 4.30 -35.47 -20.89
C ILE A 107 5.18 -36.57 -20.28
N ALA A 108 5.26 -36.63 -18.94
CA ALA A 108 6.04 -37.66 -18.25
C ALA A 108 5.49 -39.07 -18.54
N GLU A 109 4.17 -39.24 -18.51
CA GLU A 109 3.51 -40.50 -18.82
C GLU A 109 3.73 -40.91 -20.29
N ASN A 110 3.61 -39.96 -21.23
CA ASN A 110 3.87 -40.22 -22.65
C ASN A 110 5.32 -40.69 -22.89
N LYS A 111 6.29 -40.03 -22.26
CA LYS A 111 7.71 -40.40 -22.31
C LYS A 111 7.94 -41.82 -21.78
N ARG A 112 7.33 -42.15 -20.64
CA ARG A 112 7.40 -43.51 -20.06
C ARG A 112 6.79 -44.56 -21.00
N LEU A 113 5.60 -44.31 -21.54
CA LEU A 113 4.91 -45.23 -22.45
C LEU A 113 5.69 -45.45 -23.74
N ARG A 114 6.25 -44.39 -24.35
CA ARG A 114 7.09 -44.51 -25.55
C ARG A 114 8.33 -45.36 -25.30
N LYS A 115 8.99 -45.15 -24.16
CA LYS A 115 10.13 -45.98 -23.74
C LYS A 115 9.75 -47.46 -23.61
N VAL A 116 8.62 -47.77 -22.99
CA VAL A 116 8.11 -49.16 -22.86
C VAL A 116 7.79 -49.77 -24.23
N LEU A 117 7.27 -48.98 -25.16
CA LEU A 117 6.91 -49.41 -26.51
C LEU A 117 8.08 -49.38 -27.51
N GLY A 118 9.30 -49.06 -27.08
CA GLY A 118 10.47 -48.94 -27.97
C GLY A 118 10.33 -47.84 -29.02
N LYS A 119 9.49 -46.82 -28.76
CA LYS A 119 9.31 -45.66 -29.63
C LYS A 119 10.22 -44.52 -29.19
N GLU A 120 10.63 -43.67 -30.14
CA GLU A 120 11.48 -42.49 -29.87
C GLU A 120 10.86 -41.53 -28.84
N GLU A 121 11.60 -40.57 -28.30
CA GLU A 121 10.96 -39.53 -27.50
C GLU A 121 10.30 -38.49 -28.40
N ARG A 122 9.18 -37.90 -27.94
CA ARG A 122 8.61 -36.71 -28.58
C ARG A 122 9.24 -35.46 -28.00
N ASP A 123 9.45 -34.49 -28.86
CA ASP A 123 9.83 -33.15 -28.43
C ASP A 123 8.61 -32.42 -27.87
N PHE A 124 8.76 -31.88 -26.66
CA PHE A 124 7.77 -31.07 -25.97
C PHE A 124 8.39 -29.77 -25.45
N SER A 125 9.50 -29.32 -26.03
CA SER A 125 10.26 -28.16 -25.54
C SER A 125 9.41 -26.89 -25.54
N GLU A 126 8.69 -26.61 -26.63
CA GLU A 126 7.76 -25.46 -26.71
C GLU A 126 6.66 -25.52 -25.64
N VAL A 127 6.08 -26.70 -25.41
CA VAL A 127 5.03 -26.89 -24.41
C VAL A 127 5.59 -26.68 -23.00
N LYS A 128 6.81 -27.15 -22.73
CA LYS A 128 7.48 -26.95 -21.44
C LYS A 128 7.78 -25.48 -21.19
N GLU A 129 8.23 -24.73 -22.20
CA GLU A 129 8.46 -23.29 -22.08
C GLU A 129 7.17 -22.55 -21.71
N LEU A 130 6.05 -22.88 -22.36
CA LEU A 130 4.74 -22.31 -22.03
C LEU A 130 4.31 -22.67 -20.60
N ILE A 131 4.51 -23.93 -20.18
CA ILE A 131 4.21 -24.34 -18.80
C ILE A 131 5.05 -23.53 -17.82
N HIS A 132 6.36 -23.40 -18.04
CA HIS A 132 7.24 -22.62 -17.15
C HIS A 132 6.82 -21.16 -17.04
N TYR A 133 6.43 -20.53 -18.16
CA TYR A 133 5.95 -19.16 -18.18
C TYR A 133 4.72 -18.98 -17.26
N TYR A 134 3.73 -19.87 -17.33
CA TYR A 134 2.52 -19.76 -16.52
C TYR A 134 2.69 -20.26 -15.07
N MET A 135 3.67 -21.13 -14.82
CA MET A 135 3.98 -21.58 -13.46
C MET A 135 4.64 -20.50 -12.61
N ALA A 136 5.39 -19.56 -13.21
CA ALA A 136 6.05 -18.47 -12.50
C ALA A 136 5.11 -17.40 -11.89
N PHE A 137 3.79 -17.59 -11.98
CA PHE A 137 2.79 -16.70 -11.38
C PHE A 137 2.70 -16.93 -9.86
N GLY A 138 3.40 -16.11 -9.07
CA GLY A 138 3.42 -16.22 -7.60
C GLY A 138 4.82 -16.18 -6.98
N ASP A 139 5.87 -16.32 -7.78
CA ASP A 139 7.28 -16.21 -7.34
C ASP A 139 7.82 -14.77 -7.42
N LYS A 140 6.94 -13.78 -7.64
CA LYS A 140 7.27 -12.34 -7.67
C LYS A 140 6.56 -11.63 -6.53
N ASP A 141 6.86 -12.04 -5.31
CA ASP A 141 6.66 -11.25 -4.09
C ASP A 141 8.02 -10.71 -3.62
#